data_AF-A0A7I8MRX7-F1
#
_entry.id   AF-A0A7I8MRX7-F1
#
_cell.length_a   1.000
_cell.length_b   1.000
_cell.length_c   1.000
_cell.angle_alpha   90.00
_cell.angle_beta   90.00
_cell.angle_gamma   90.00
#
_symmetry.space_group_name_H-M   'P 1'
#
loop_
_entity.id
_entity.type
_entity.pdbx_description
1 polymer ?
#
loop_
_entity_poly.entity_id
_entity_poly.type
_entity_poly.pdbx_seq_one_letter_code
_entity_poly.pdbx_strand_id
1 'polypeptide(L)' 'MKTLSEMKKRLQELDEEIRETKRRLPAHSVKPPVMMDLLALEDEYDLLLKQIRELTSSDSA' A
#
# COMPACT_ATOMS: atom_id res chain seq x y z
N MET A 1 -16.98 -0.63 8.65
CA MET A 1 -15.74 -1.34 9.02
C MET A 1 -15.40 -2.23 7.84
N LYS A 2 -14.22 -2.09 7.22
CA LYS A 2 -13.83 -3.01 6.12
C LYS A 2 -13.57 -4.40 6.72
N THR A 3 -13.99 -5.45 6.05
CA THR A 3 -13.70 -6.83 6.44
C THR A 3 -12.22 -7.16 6.17
N LEU A 4 -11.69 -8.16 6.87
CA LEU A 4 -10.31 -8.64 6.63
C LEU A 4 -10.07 -9.00 5.15
N SER A 5 -11.08 -9.56 4.47
CA SER A 5 -11.02 -9.89 3.05
C SER A 5 -10.89 -8.64 2.18
N GLU A 6 -11.70 -7.61 2.43
CA GLU A 6 -11.63 -6.34 1.71
C GLU A 6 -10.29 -5.62 1.95
N MET A 7 -9.76 -5.70 3.17
CA MET A 7 -8.45 -5.14 3.50
C MET A 7 -7.32 -5.86 2.75
N LYS A 8 -7.34 -7.21 2.72
CA LYS A 8 -6.37 -7.98 1.94
C LYS A 8 -6.46 -7.69 0.43
N LYS A 9 -7.68 -7.54 -0.10
CA LYS A 9 -7.88 -7.16 -1.50
C LYS A 9 -7.29 -5.78 -1.79
N ARG A 10 -7.58 -4.77 -0.96
CA ARG A 10 -7.01 -3.42 -1.13
C ARG A 10 -5.48 -3.44 -1.02
N LEU A 11 -4.92 -4.27 -0.15
CA LEU A 11 -3.47 -4.43 -0.02
C LEU A 11 -2.82 -4.94 -1.32
N GLN A 12 -3.49 -5.87 -2.02
CA GLN A 12 -3.04 -6.36 -3.33
C GLN A 12 -3.13 -5.27 -4.41
N GLU A 13 -4.22 -4.50 -4.42
CA GLU A 13 -4.39 -3.37 -5.35
C GLU A 13 -3.29 -2.31 -5.15
N LEU A 14 -2.99 -1.96 -3.89
CA LEU A 14 -1.92 -1.01 -3.55
C LEU A 14 -0.54 -1.49 -4.01
N ASP A 15 -0.21 -2.76 -3.81
CA ASP A 15 1.06 -3.33 -4.28
C ASP A 15 1.19 -3.24 -5.81
N GLU A 16 0.10 -3.48 -6.55
CA GLU A 16 0.10 -3.33 -8.00
C GLU A 16 0.22 -1.86 -8.46
N GLU A 17 -0.49 -0.93 -7.80
CA GLU A 17 -0.38 0.52 -8.02
C GLU A 17 1.05 1.04 -7.75
N ILE A 18 1.69 0.58 -6.67
CA ILE A 18 3.08 0.92 -6.30
C ILE A 18 4.05 0.42 -7.36
N ARG A 19 3.94 -0.84 -7.79
CA ARG A 19 4.82 -1.42 -8.82
C ARG A 19 4.67 -0.71 -10.15
N GLU A 20 3.44 -0.39 -10.54
CA GLU A 20 3.18 0.32 -11.78
C GLU A 20 3.72 1.76 -11.74
N THR A 21 3.55 2.44 -10.61
CA THR A 21 4.11 3.79 -10.39
C THR A 21 5.63 3.75 -10.45
N LYS A 22 6.28 2.80 -9.76
CA LYS A 22 7.74 2.57 -9.82
C LYS A 22 8.23 2.28 -11.23
N ARG A 23 7.48 1.48 -12.02
CA ARG A 23 7.82 1.16 -13.42
C ARG A 23 7.79 2.40 -14.32
N ARG A 24 6.90 3.36 -14.04
CA ARG A 24 6.76 4.62 -14.79
C ARG A 24 7.77 5.69 -14.35
N LEU A 25 8.55 5.46 -13.29
CA LEU A 25 9.57 6.41 -12.85
C LEU A 25 10.71 6.51 -13.87
N PRO A 26 11.05 7.73 -14.33
CA PRO A 26 12.20 7.91 -15.21
C PRO A 26 13.50 7.63 -14.46
N ALA A 27 14.41 6.86 -15.06
CA ALA A 27 15.68 6.46 -14.44
C ALA A 27 16.59 7.62 -14.00
N HIS A 28 16.39 8.82 -14.56
CA HIS A 28 17.25 9.99 -14.35
C HIS A 28 16.48 11.25 -13.90
N SER A 29 15.15 11.19 -13.77
CA SER A 29 14.38 12.35 -13.32
C SER A 29 12.99 11.95 -12.83
N VAL A 30 12.86 11.69 -11.53
CA VAL A 30 11.55 11.53 -10.92
C VAL A 30 10.97 12.91 -10.64
N LYS A 31 9.80 13.21 -11.23
CA LYS A 31 9.09 14.46 -10.96
C LYS A 31 8.54 14.42 -9.51
N PRO A 32 8.64 15.51 -8.73
CA PRO A 32 8.17 15.54 -7.34
C PRO A 32 6.74 15.04 -7.13
N PRO A 33 5.73 15.35 -7.98
CA PRO A 33 4.37 14.82 -7.80
C PRO A 33 4.31 13.30 -7.84
N VAL A 34 5.06 12.66 -8.73
CA VAL A 34 5.05 11.18 -8.88
C VAL A 34 5.70 10.51 -7.67
N MET A 35 6.73 11.15 -7.09
CA MET A 35 7.32 10.67 -5.84
C MET A 35 6.33 10.80 -4.68
N MET A 36 5.62 11.92 -4.58
CA MET A 36 4.62 12.14 -3.52
C MET A 36 3.47 11.14 -3.63
N ASP A 37 2.99 10.85 -4.85
CA ASP A 37 1.97 9.84 -5.10
C ASP A 37 2.46 8.45 -4.68
N LEU A 38 3.70 8.09 -5.04
CA LEU A 38 4.31 6.83 -4.64
C LEU A 38 4.41 6.69 -3.11
N LEU A 39 4.90 7.73 -2.43
CA LEU A 39 5.02 7.75 -0.97
C LEU A 39 3.65 7.61 -0.30
N ALA A 40 2.62 8.28 -0.82
CA ALA A 40 1.27 8.15 -0.28
C ALA A 40 0.71 6.71 -0.42
N LEU A 41 1.00 6.04 -1.54
CA LEU A 41 0.62 4.64 -1.74
C LEU A 41 1.37 3.71 -0.78
N GLU A 42 2.66 3.94 -0.56
CA GLU A 42 3.49 3.18 0.37
C GLU A 42 3.03 3.36 1.82
N ASP A 43 2.70 4.58 2.23
CA ASP A 43 2.13 4.89 3.54
C ASP A 43 0.77 4.19 3.75
N GLU A 44 -0.13 4.20 2.75
CA GLU A 44 -1.42 3.49 2.82
C GLU A 44 -1.22 1.97 2.97
N TYR A 45 -0.27 1.41 2.21
CA TYR A 45 0.06 -0.01 2.28
C TYR A 45 0.52 -0.42 3.67
N ASP A 46 1.44 0.35 4.26
CA ASP A 46 2.00 0.05 5.58
C ASP A 46 0.95 0.19 6.70
N LEU A 47 0.11 1.22 6.63
CA LEU A 47 -1.01 1.39 7.57
C LEU A 47 -1.99 0.21 7.49
N LEU A 48 -2.37 -0.19 6.27
CA LEU A 48 -3.31 -1.28 6.06
C LEU A 48 -2.73 -2.63 6.51
N LEU A 49 -1.45 -2.88 6.22
CA LEU A 49 -0.74 -4.07 6.67
C LEU A 49 -0.67 -4.13 8.20
N LYS A 50 -0.41 -3.00 8.87
CA LYS A 50 -0.44 -2.91 10.34
C LYS A 50 -1.81 -3.25 10.90
N GLN A 51 -2.88 -2.67 10.35
CA GLN A 51 -4.25 -2.97 10.79
C GLN A 51 -4.62 -4.45 10.59
N ILE A 52 -4.22 -5.05 9.47
CA ILE A 52 -4.41 -6.49 9.22
C ILE A 52 -3.68 -7.31 10.29
N ARG A 53 -2.41 -6.99 10.58
CA ARG A 53 -1.61 -7.70 11.59
C ARG A 53 -2.24 -7.59 12.97
N GLU A 54 -2.72 -6.41 13.36
CA GLU A 54 -3.38 -6.18 14.64
C GLU A 54 -4.65 -7.01 14.76
N LEU A 55 -5.50 -7.03 13.72
CA LEU A 55 -6.72 -7.85 13.68
C LEU A 55 -6.41 -9.35 13.76
N THR A 56 -5.42 -9.84 13.01
CA THR A 56 -5.08 -11.27 13.03
C THR A 56 -4.37 -11.72 14.31
N SER A 57 -3.61 -10.81 14.94
CA SER A 57 -2.91 -11.10 16.20
C SER A 57 -3.84 -11.03 17.40
N SER A 58 -4.86 -10.16 17.35
CA SER A 58 -5.88 -10.05 18.40
C SER A 58 -6.92 -11.17 18.36
N ASP A 59 -7.18 -11.78 17.20
CA ASP A 59 -8.00 -12.99 17.08
C ASP A 59 -7.29 -14.28 17.58
N SER A 60 -5.98 -14.21 17.89
CA SER A 60 -5.18 -15.36 18.34
C SER A 60 -4.87 -15.35 19.84
N ALA A 61 -5.52 -14.50 20.63
CA ALA A 61 -5.29 -14.32 22.07
C ALA A 61 -6.51 -14.71 22.92
#